data_AF-A0A822AQB7-F1
#
_entry.id   AF-A0A822AQB7-F1
#
_cell.length_a   1.000
_cell.length_b   1.000
_cell.length_c   1.000
_cell.angle_alpha   90.00
_cell.angle_beta   90.00
_cell.angle_gamma   90.00
#
_symmetry.space_group_name_H-M   'P 1'
#
loop_
_entity.id
_entity.type
_entity.pdbx_description
1 polymer ?
#
loop_
_entity_poly.entity_id
_entity_poly.type
_entity_poly.pdbx_seq_one_letter_code
_entity_poly.pdbx_strand_id
1 'polypeptide(L)' 'MEWNYQDVSYWLMENGFEKFVNKFQEEEIDGLSLLNLSSSSI' A
#
# COMPACT_ATOMS: atom_id res chain seq x y z
N MET A 1 -9.39 0.42 -13.90
CA MET A 1 -7.93 0.39 -13.77
C MET A 1 -7.63 -0.11 -12.38
N GLU A 2 -6.88 -1.20 -12.26
CA GLU A 2 -6.43 -1.73 -10.97
C GLU A 2 -5.09 -1.07 -10.63
N TRP A 3 -4.91 -0.65 -9.37
CA TRP A 3 -3.66 -0.04 -8.91
C TRP A 3 -2.63 -1.13 -8.63
N ASN A 4 -1.41 -0.96 -9.15
CA ASN A 4 -0.27 -1.79 -8.78
C ASN A 4 0.43 -1.25 -7.50
N TYR A 5 1.48 -1.93 -7.05
CA TYR A 5 2.21 -1.52 -5.85
C TYR A 5 2.93 -0.17 -5.99
N GLN A 6 3.28 0.25 -7.21
CA GLN A 6 3.86 1.58 -7.46
C GLN A 6 2.82 2.70 -7.31
N ASP A 7 1.60 2.47 -7.79
CA ASP A 7 0.48 3.40 -7.62
C ASP A 7 0.13 3.57 -6.12
N VAL A 8 0.12 2.46 -5.37
CA VAL A 8 -0.05 2.49 -3.91
C VAL A 8 1.10 3.23 -3.22
N SER A 9 2.34 3.00 -3.65
CA SER A 9 3.52 3.70 -3.10
C SER A 9 3.41 5.21 -3.29
N TYR A 10 3.01 5.65 -4.49
CA TYR A 10 2.81 7.06 -4.80
C TYR A 10 1.68 7.65 -3.94
N TRP A 11 0.56 6.94 -3.80
CA TRP A 11 -0.54 7.35 -2.94
C TRP A 11 -0.12 7.50 -1.47
N LEU A 12 0.71 6.58 -0.94
CA LEU A 12 1.25 6.70 0.41
C LEU A 12 2.10 7.98 0.56
N MET A 13 2.94 8.30 -0.43
CA MET A 13 3.75 9.51 -0.39
C MET A 13 2.89 10.78 -0.39
N GLU A 14 1.91 10.87 -1.30
CA GLU A 14 1.02 12.04 -1.40
C GLU A 14 0.17 12.28 -0.14
N ASN A 15 -0.04 11.24 0.68
CA ASN A 15 -0.81 11.32 1.92
C ASN A 15 0.07 11.43 3.19
N GLY A 16 1.39 11.62 3.06
CA GLY A 16 2.31 11.78 4.21
C GLY A 16 2.61 10.48 4.95
N PHE A 17 2.54 9.35 4.24
CA PHE A 17 2.81 8.00 4.74
C PHE A 17 4.13 7.42 4.20
N GLU A 18 5.10 8.28 3.85
CA GLU A 18 6.36 7.92 3.18
C GLU A 18 7.15 6.85 3.95
N LYS A 19 7.07 6.86 5.29
CA LYS A 19 7.74 5.89 6.16
C LYS A 19 7.27 4.44 5.94
N PHE A 20 6.11 4.22 5.31
CA PHE A 20 5.57 2.89 5.03
C PHE A 20 5.84 2.42 3.60
N VAL A 21 6.33 3.29 2.72
CA VAL A 21 6.53 2.99 1.28
C VAL A 21 7.44 1.78 1.09
N ASN A 22 8.60 1.74 1.76
CA ASN A 22 9.54 0.62 1.62
C ASN A 22 8.89 -0.72 1.99
N LYS A 23 8.14 -0.76 3.10
CA LYS A 23 7.46 -1.98 3.53
C LYS A 23 6.39 -2.42 2.53
N PHE A 24 5.60 -1.49 2.01
CA PHE A 24 4.56 -1.79 1.02
C PHE A 24 5.15 -2.23 -0.32
N GLN A 25 6.32 -1.73 -0.70
CA GLN A 25 7.06 -2.17 -1.89
C GLN A 25 7.66 -3.56 -1.70
N GLU A 26 8.29 -3.82 -0.56
CA GLU A 26 8.86 -5.14 -0.22
C GLU A 26 7.81 -6.25 -0.19
N GLU A 27 6.60 -5.93 0.29
CA GLU A 27 5.46 -6.85 0.33
C GLU A 27 4.61 -6.82 -0.95
N GLU A 28 4.99 -6.02 -1.96
CA GLU A 28 4.27 -5.83 -3.24
C GLU A 28 2.77 -5.55 -3.06
N ILE A 29 2.41 -4.71 -2.07
CA ILE A 29 1.03 -4.39 -1.74
C ILE A 29 0.40 -3.53 -2.84
N ASP A 30 -0.43 -4.17 -3.67
CA ASP A 30 -1.24 -3.52 -4.68
C ASP A 30 -2.56 -2.94 -4.11
N GLY A 31 -3.34 -2.26 -4.95
CA GLY A 31 -4.56 -1.58 -4.48
C GLY A 31 -5.62 -2.53 -3.94
N LEU A 32 -5.70 -3.75 -4.50
CA LEU A 32 -6.66 -4.76 -4.05
C LEU A 32 -6.23 -5.32 -2.69
N SER A 33 -4.95 -5.61 -2.52
CA SER A 33 -4.36 -6.06 -1.26
C SER A 33 -4.55 -5.02 -0.17
N LEU A 34 -4.30 -3.74 -0.47
CA LEU A 34 -4.53 -2.63 0.45
C LEU A 34 -5.99 -2.54 0.92
N LEU A 35 -6.96 -2.64 0.01
CA LEU A 35 -8.39 -2.63 0.36
C LEU A 35 -8.80 -3.85 1.21
N ASN A 36 -8.13 -4.98 0.99
CA ASN A 36 -8.37 -6.23 1.72
C ASN A 36 -7.57 -6.34 3.02
N LEU A 37 -6.77 -5.33 3.41
CA LEU A 37 -6.16 -5.24 4.73
C LEU A 37 -7.25 -5.03 5.78
N SER A 38 -7.93 -6.12 6.15
CA SER A 38 -8.83 -6.16 7.29
C SER A 38 -8.03 -6.31 8.58
N SER A 39 -8.54 -5.74 9.67
CA SER A 39 -8.01 -5.82 11.02
C SER A 39 -8.19 -7.21 11.65
N SER A 40 -7.81 -8.27 10.94
CA SER A 40 -7.87 -9.66 11.42
C SER A 40 -6.49 -10.11 11.88
N SER A 41 -6.03 -9.55 13.00
CA SER A 41 -5.02 -10.10 13.94
C SER A 41 -4.45 -8.98 14.83
N ILE A 42 -5.26 -8.50 15.78
CA ILE A 42 -4.78 -8.04 17.09
C ILE A 42 -5.73 -8.63 18.13
#